data_AF-A0A9E0MDX0-F1
#
_entry.id   AF-A0A9E0MDX0-F1
#
_cell.length_a   1.000
_cell.length_b   1.000
_cell.length_c   1.000
_cell.angle_alpha   90.00
_cell.angle_beta   90.00
_cell.angle_gamma   90.00
#
_symmetry.space_group_name_H-M   'P 1'
#
loop_
_entity.id
_entity.type
_entity.pdbx_description
1 polymer ?
#
loop_
_entity_poly.entity_id
_entity_poly.type
_entity_poly.pdbx_seq_one_letter_code
_entity_poly.pdbx_strand_id
1 'polypeptide(L)'
;PQGEIGVMAWKEQNLLMADRPVTNFGFKQRWETQFAMAVQWQAQAPQRRWVFALRESVIPCVDPARSQEVGYANRRMWVVFQADAVVAGCVPQVPPGTERWDSSYASEDN
;
A
#
# COMPACT_ATOMS: atom_id res chain seq x y z
N PRO A 1 -2.35 -18.34 -9.99
CA PRO A 1 -1.87 -16.99 -10.39
C PRO A 1 -0.41 -16.78 -9.96
N GLN A 2 0.47 -16.28 -10.84
CA GLN A 2 1.93 -16.15 -10.62
C GLN A 2 2.38 -14.71 -10.28
N GLY A 3 1.44 -13.84 -9.88
CA GLY A 3 1.73 -12.44 -9.56
C GLY A 3 2.38 -12.29 -8.18
N GLU A 4 3.38 -11.40 -8.10
CA GLU A 4 4.02 -10.98 -6.85
C GLU A 4 3.16 -9.92 -6.16
N ILE A 5 3.14 -9.92 -4.82
CA ILE A 5 2.32 -9.00 -4.02
C ILE A 5 3.23 -8.15 -3.14
N GLY A 6 3.10 -6.83 -3.28
CA GLY A 6 3.58 -5.84 -2.34
C GLY A 6 2.45 -5.41 -1.40
N VAL A 7 2.76 -5.07 -0.15
CA VAL A 7 1.75 -4.67 0.83
C VAL A 7 2.04 -3.28 1.42
N MET A 8 0.99 -2.46 1.49
CA MET A 8 1.02 -1.10 2.06
C MET A 8 -0.04 -0.93 3.16
N ALA A 9 0.28 -0.14 4.18
CA ALA A 9 -0.62 0.19 5.30
C ALA A 9 -1.31 -1.06 5.89
N TRP A 10 -0.60 -2.18 5.84
CA TRP A 10 -1.12 -3.51 6.10
C TRP A 10 -1.28 -3.77 7.59
N LYS A 11 -2.03 -4.82 7.93
CA LYS A 11 -2.08 -5.38 9.28
C LYS A 11 -1.48 -6.78 9.32
N GLU A 12 -0.93 -7.16 10.46
CA GLU A 12 -0.33 -8.49 10.66
C GLU A 12 -1.27 -9.61 10.20
N GLN A 13 -2.58 -9.47 10.45
CA GLN A 13 -3.61 -10.40 9.94
C GLN A 13 -3.60 -10.55 8.41
N ASN A 14 -3.30 -9.50 7.65
CA ASN A 14 -3.19 -9.58 6.19
C ASN A 14 -1.99 -10.44 5.76
N LEU A 15 -0.87 -10.36 6.49
CA LEU A 15 0.30 -11.22 6.21
C LEU A 15 0.00 -12.68 6.55
N LEU A 16 -0.70 -12.93 7.67
CA LEU A 16 -1.06 -14.28 8.10
C LEU A 16 -2.00 -14.99 7.12
N MET A 17 -2.78 -14.24 6.34
CA MET A 17 -3.68 -14.79 5.32
C MET A 17 -3.07 -14.83 3.91
N ALA A 18 -1.83 -14.34 3.73
CA ALA A 18 -1.19 -14.36 2.43
C ALA A 18 -0.88 -15.82 2.03
N ASP A 19 -1.37 -16.24 0.87
CA ASP A 19 -1.15 -17.57 0.30
C ASP A 19 0.25 -17.72 -0.34
N ARG A 20 1.04 -16.65 -0.34
CA ARG A 20 2.37 -16.56 -0.92
C ARG A 20 3.21 -15.50 -0.21
N PRO A 21 4.55 -15.52 -0.36
CA PRO A 21 5.41 -14.46 0.16
C PRO A 21 4.99 -13.09 -0.39
N VAL A 22 5.03 -12.08 0.48
CA VAL A 22 4.73 -10.69 0.11
C VAL A 22 5.93 -9.78 0.38
N THR A 23 6.14 -8.81 -0.51
CA THR A 23 7.09 -7.72 -0.29
C THR A 23 6.44 -6.68 0.62
N ASN A 24 7.02 -6.45 1.79
CA ASN A 24 6.57 -5.39 2.70
C ASN A 24 7.49 -4.18 2.62
N PHE A 25 6.91 -2.98 2.75
CA PHE A 25 7.64 -1.71 2.63
C PHE A 25 7.88 -1.04 4.00
N GLY A 26 7.99 -1.84 5.07
CA GLY A 26 8.19 -1.36 6.44
C GLY A 26 6.88 -1.05 7.17
N PHE A 27 6.54 -1.87 8.17
CA PHE A 27 5.28 -1.74 8.95
C PHE A 27 5.13 -0.37 9.62
N LYS A 28 6.20 0.13 10.25
CA LYS A 28 6.23 1.41 10.98
C LYS A 28 6.57 2.61 10.11
N GLN A 29 6.83 2.38 8.83
CA GLN A 29 7.20 3.45 7.92
C GLN A 29 5.95 4.28 7.58
N ARG A 30 6.12 5.59 7.43
CA ARG A 30 5.10 6.49 6.89
C ARG A 30 4.53 5.99 5.57
N TRP A 31 3.22 6.15 5.37
CA TRP A 31 2.52 5.60 4.20
C TRP A 31 3.01 6.19 2.89
N GLU A 32 3.44 7.46 2.86
CA GLU A 32 3.99 8.08 1.65
C GLU A 32 5.32 7.43 1.25
N THR A 33 6.15 7.06 2.23
CA THR A 33 7.39 6.33 1.95
C THR A 33 7.09 4.88 1.53
N GLN A 34 6.12 4.22 2.17
CA GLN A 34 5.65 2.90 1.72
C GLN A 34 5.17 2.97 0.26
N PHE A 35 4.45 4.03 -0.12
CA PHE A 35 3.95 4.25 -1.48
C PHE A 35 5.10 4.41 -2.47
N ALA A 36 6.05 5.28 -2.17
CA ALA A 36 7.21 5.51 -3.04
C ALA A 36 7.99 4.21 -3.29
N MET A 37 8.23 3.42 -2.23
CA MET A 37 8.90 2.12 -2.35
C MET A 37 8.06 1.11 -3.15
N ALA A 38 6.74 1.07 -2.93
CA ALA A 38 5.83 0.20 -3.65
C ALA A 38 5.80 0.50 -5.16
N VAL A 39 5.72 1.77 -5.54
CA VAL A 39 5.73 2.21 -6.94
C VAL A 39 7.06 1.89 -7.61
N GLN A 40 8.19 2.16 -6.94
CA GLN A 40 9.52 1.79 -7.45
C GLN A 40 9.66 0.28 -7.64
N TRP A 41 9.14 -0.51 -6.69
CA TRP A 41 9.12 -1.95 -6.79
C TRP A 41 8.22 -2.45 -7.94
N GLN A 42 7.02 -1.89 -8.12
CA GLN A 42 6.14 -2.24 -9.24
C GLN A 42 6.78 -1.94 -10.59
N ALA A 43 7.50 -0.81 -10.72
CA ALA A 43 8.13 -0.38 -11.97
C ALA A 43 9.13 -1.40 -12.54
N GLN A 44 9.71 -2.28 -11.71
CA GLN A 44 10.63 -3.33 -12.17
C GLN A 44 9.90 -4.49 -12.88
N ALA A 45 8.61 -4.70 -12.63
CA ALA A 45 7.79 -5.71 -13.29
C ALA A 45 6.30 -5.31 -13.31
N PRO A 46 5.93 -4.26 -14.07
CA PRO A 46 4.67 -3.54 -13.93
C PRO A 46 3.42 -4.39 -14.19
N GLN A 47 3.54 -5.43 -15.04
CA GLN A 47 2.45 -6.36 -15.36
C GLN A 47 2.34 -7.56 -14.40
N ARG A 48 3.30 -7.73 -13.47
CA ARG A 48 3.37 -8.89 -12.58
C ARG A 48 3.28 -8.53 -11.10
N ARG A 49 3.58 -7.28 -10.76
CA ARG A 49 3.65 -6.78 -9.38
C ARG A 49 2.41 -6.01 -9.01
N TRP A 50 1.65 -6.59 -8.09
CA TRP A 50 0.43 -6.03 -7.54
C TRP A 50 0.71 -5.43 -6.17
N VAL A 51 0.09 -4.31 -5.86
CA VAL A 51 0.13 -3.74 -4.51
C VAL A 51 -1.23 -3.92 -3.87
N PHE A 52 -1.26 -4.59 -2.71
CA PHE A 52 -2.41 -4.67 -1.81
C PHE A 52 -2.29 -3.58 -0.75
N ALA A 53 -3.27 -2.69 -0.68
CA ALA A 53 -3.22 -1.50 0.17
C ALA A 53 -4.56 -1.21 0.85
N LEU A 54 -4.47 -0.48 1.97
CA LEU A 54 -5.61 0.27 2.48
C LEU A 54 -5.98 1.36 1.48
N ARG A 55 -7.25 1.49 1.12
CA ARG A 55 -7.69 2.47 0.11
C ARG A 55 -7.26 3.91 0.47
N GLU A 56 -7.40 4.28 1.73
CA GLU A 56 -7.07 5.62 2.23
C GLU A 56 -5.56 5.93 2.16
N SER A 57 -4.68 4.92 2.13
CA SER A 57 -3.23 5.14 2.07
C SER A 57 -2.72 5.42 0.66
N VAL A 58 -3.57 5.33 -0.36
CA VAL A 58 -3.16 5.49 -1.77
C VAL A 58 -3.93 6.58 -2.52
N ILE A 59 -4.95 7.19 -1.89
CA ILE A 59 -5.68 8.33 -2.46
C ILE A 59 -4.83 9.62 -2.32
N PRO A 60 -4.81 10.50 -3.34
CA PRO A 60 -5.47 10.41 -4.65
C PRO A 60 -4.60 9.77 -5.75
N CYS A 61 -3.52 9.08 -5.39
CA CYS A 61 -2.46 8.66 -6.31
C CYS A 61 -2.72 7.36 -7.07
N VAL A 62 -3.83 6.69 -6.79
CA VAL A 62 -4.26 5.48 -7.51
C VAL A 62 -5.61 5.75 -8.15
N ASP A 63 -5.67 5.58 -9.47
CA ASP A 63 -6.90 5.68 -10.26
C ASP A 63 -7.88 4.59 -9.82
N PRO A 64 -9.04 4.96 -9.24
CA PRO A 64 -10.05 4.00 -8.81
C PRO A 64 -10.54 3.09 -9.94
N ALA A 65 -10.58 3.61 -11.19
CA ALA A 65 -11.04 2.85 -12.35
C ALA A 65 -10.06 1.76 -12.79
N ARG A 66 -8.81 1.80 -12.30
CA ARG A 66 -7.74 0.82 -12.60
C ARG A 66 -7.31 0.03 -11.37
N SER A 67 -8.01 0.21 -10.25
CA SER A 67 -7.85 -0.57 -9.03
C SER A 67 -9.01 -1.54 -8.85
N GLN A 68 -8.76 -2.65 -8.19
CA GLN A 68 -9.78 -3.61 -7.81
C GLN A 68 -10.02 -3.54 -6.30
N GLU A 69 -11.27 -3.38 -5.89
CA GLU A 69 -11.66 -3.54 -4.49
C GLU A 69 -11.60 -5.04 -4.12
N VAL A 70 -10.80 -5.35 -3.09
CA VAL A 70 -10.68 -6.72 -2.56
C VAL A 70 -11.78 -7.00 -1.53
N GLY A 71 -12.21 -5.97 -0.81
CA GLY A 71 -13.33 -6.05 0.11
C GLY A 71 -13.18 -5.14 1.33
N TYR A 72 -14.24 -5.14 2.13
CA TYR A 72 -14.31 -4.39 3.38
C TYR A 72 -14.12 -5.31 4.58
N ALA A 73 -13.04 -5.11 5.34
CA ALA A 73 -12.71 -5.93 6.50
C ALA A 73 -12.04 -5.06 7.58
N ASN A 74 -12.30 -5.36 8.86
CA ASN A 74 -11.77 -4.58 10.00
C ASN A 74 -12.06 -3.06 9.87
N ARG A 75 -13.28 -2.73 9.42
CA ARG A 75 -13.76 -1.36 9.16
C ARG A 75 -12.95 -0.58 8.12
N ARG A 76 -12.31 -1.28 7.18
CA ARG A 76 -11.40 -0.72 6.18
C ARG A 76 -11.69 -1.28 4.81
N MET A 77 -11.57 -0.43 3.79
CA MET A 77 -11.64 -0.84 2.40
C MET A 77 -10.24 -1.19 1.88
N TRP A 78 -10.09 -2.38 1.32
CA TRP A 78 -8.82 -2.86 0.77
C TRP A 78 -8.88 -2.91 -0.76
N VAL A 79 -7.79 -2.50 -1.40
CA VAL A 79 -7.66 -2.47 -2.86
C VAL A 79 -6.40 -3.20 -3.31
N VAL A 80 -6.43 -3.71 -4.54
CA VAL A 80 -5.25 -4.15 -5.28
C VAL A 80 -5.13 -3.41 -6.59
N PHE A 81 -3.90 -3.11 -7.00
CA PHE A 81 -3.64 -2.41 -8.26
C PHE A 81 -2.27 -2.74 -8.82
N GLN A 82 -2.11 -2.54 -10.13
CA GLN A 82 -0.84 -2.63 -10.86
C GLN A 82 -0.29 -1.23 -11.16
N ALA A 83 0.89 -1.17 -11.77
CA ALA A 83 1.59 0.10 -12.03
C ALA A 83 0.79 1.09 -12.91
N ASP A 84 -0.11 0.59 -13.76
CA ASP A 84 -0.92 1.41 -14.67
C ASP A 84 -2.06 2.19 -13.99
N ALA A 85 -2.34 1.88 -12.72
CA ALA A 85 -3.25 2.65 -11.88
C ALA A 85 -2.56 3.83 -11.16
N VAL A 86 -1.22 3.88 -11.15
CA VAL A 86 -0.46 4.88 -10.40
C VAL A 86 -0.39 6.20 -11.18
N VAL A 87 -0.80 7.30 -10.53
CA VAL A 87 -0.62 8.65 -11.07
C VAL A 87 0.86 9.05 -10.93
N ALA A 88 1.50 9.32 -12.07
CA ALA A 88 2.94 9.64 -12.11
C ALA A 88 3.29 10.86 -11.25
N GLY A 89 4.33 10.74 -10.42
CA GLY A 89 4.82 11.81 -9.54
C GLY A 89 3.91 12.14 -8.34
N CYS A 90 2.86 11.36 -8.10
CA CYS A 90 1.92 11.61 -7.02
C CYS A 90 2.45 11.13 -5.65
N VAL A 91 2.14 11.89 -4.61
CA VAL A 91 2.35 11.51 -3.20
C VAL A 91 1.00 11.47 -2.49
N PRO A 92 0.62 10.33 -1.87
CA PRO A 92 -0.69 10.20 -1.22
C PRO A 92 -0.90 11.26 -0.16
N GLN A 93 -2.14 11.75 -0.06
CA GLN A 93 -2.52 12.73 0.95
C GLN A 93 -3.14 11.99 2.13
N VAL A 94 -2.34 11.76 3.17
CA VAL A 94 -2.77 11.02 4.35
C VAL A 94 -3.32 11.99 5.39
N PRO A 95 -4.62 11.92 5.75
CA PRO A 95 -5.16 12.78 6.78
C PRO A 95 -4.45 12.54 8.13
N PRO A 96 -4.06 13.59 8.86
CA PRO A 96 -3.48 13.44 10.19
C PRO A 96 -4.34 12.54 11.09
N GLY A 97 -3.72 11.59 11.81
CA GLY A 97 -4.41 10.65 12.70
C GLY A 97 -5.03 9.42 12.02
N THR A 98 -4.94 9.30 10.68
CA THR A 98 -5.31 8.05 9.97
C THR A 98 -4.13 7.07 9.87
N GLU A 99 -2.90 7.61 9.80
CA GLU A 99 -1.68 6.88 10.13
C GLU A 99 -1.80 6.37 11.58
N ARG A 100 -1.53 5.07 11.78
CA ARG A 100 -1.68 4.48 13.09
C ARG A 100 -0.67 5.04 14.08
N TRP A 101 -1.01 4.93 15.36
CA TRP A 101 -0.18 5.29 16.52
C TRP A 101 1.25 4.72 16.52
N ASP A 102 1.57 3.75 15.67
CA ASP A 102 2.91 3.16 15.56
C ASP A 102 3.88 3.99 14.70
N SER A 103 3.37 4.94 13.91
CA SER A 103 4.17 5.81 13.03
C SER A 103 4.72 7.03 13.77
N SER A 104 4.08 7.45 14.88
CA SER A 104 4.50 8.62 15.67
C SER A 104 5.83 8.43 16.41
N TYR A 105 6.33 7.19 16.52
CA TYR A 105 7.65 6.91 17.10
C TYR A 105 8.82 7.22 16.16
N ALA A 106 8.58 7.47 14.87
CA ALA A 106 9.65 7.79 13.93
C ALA A 106 10.03 9.28 13.92
N SER A 107 9.25 10.15 14.57
CA SER A 107 9.48 11.61 14.57
C SER A 107 10.23 12.13 15.80
N GLU A 108 10.59 11.28 16.77
CA GLU A 108 11.26 11.72 18.01
C GLU A 108 12.80 11.59 17.99
N ASP A 109 13.38 11.02 16.93
CA ASP A 109 14.84 10.94 16.78
C ASP A 109 15.35 11.98 15.75
N ASN A 110 15.49 13.24 16.20
CA ASN A 110 16.36 14.24 15.54
C ASN A 110 16.94 15.23 16.56
#